data_AF-A0A8J5SP37-F1
#
_entry.id   AF-A0A8J5SP37-F1
#
_cell.length_a   1.000
_cell.length_b   1.000
_cell.length_c   1.000
_cell.angle_alpha   90.00
_cell.angle_beta   90.00
_cell.angle_gamma   90.00
#
_symmetry.space_group_name_H-M   'P 1'
#
loop_
_entity.id
_entity.type
_entity.pdbx_description
1 polymer ?
#
loop_
_entity_poly.entity_id
_entity_poly.type
_entity_poly.pdbx_seq_one_letter_code
_entity_poly.pdbx_strand_id
1 'polypeptide(L)'
;MDSVPTLCNLLQSEDKMVVEKAASCLISIVASFNGSVELLDQLCHQGVIEKVLPLINTGRLSSLSRSTCSNLVGLLTKLACNSLVAVKSLFELNVGNTISRILVTSDLSHGMPYLLLETQNNQVNEALKLANQLVPLVPSAARDVDSTQMVLAKEKIIVDEPRFLCQFSREILPVLIKVG
;
A
#
# COMPACT_ATOMS: atom_id res chain seq x y z
N MET A 1 13.32 16.18 8.85
CA MET A 1 12.72 15.32 7.80
C MET A 1 13.68 15.04 6.65
N ASP A 2 14.83 15.70 6.65
CA ASP A 2 15.74 15.83 5.50
C ASP A 2 16.45 14.53 5.12
N SER A 3 16.42 13.53 6.00
CA SER A 3 17.00 12.20 5.75
C SER A 3 16.05 11.23 5.04
N VAL A 4 14.75 11.55 4.91
CA VAL A 4 13.75 10.67 4.28
C VAL A 4 14.07 10.39 2.81
N PRO A 5 14.46 11.37 1.98
CA PRO A 5 14.90 11.11 0.60
C PRO A 5 16.10 10.17 0.53
N THR A 6 17.08 10.36 1.41
CA THR A 6 18.25 9.48 1.51
C THR A 6 17.84 8.05 1.85
N LEU A 7 16.93 7.88 2.81
CA LEU A 7 16.37 6.58 3.17
C LEU A 7 15.62 5.93 1.98
N CYS A 8 14.84 6.70 1.24
CA CYS A 8 14.13 6.24 0.05
C CYS A 8 15.10 5.84 -1.09
N ASN A 9 16.25 6.51 -1.20
CA ASN A 9 17.30 6.12 -2.14
C ASN A 9 17.95 4.78 -1.77
N LEU A 10 18.13 4.50 -0.47
CA LEU A 10 18.65 3.21 0.00
C LEU A 10 17.75 2.02 -0.37
N LEU A 11 16.45 2.23 -0.56
CA LEU A 11 15.54 1.17 -1.04
C LEU A 11 15.87 0.68 -2.47
N GLN A 12 16.59 1.48 -3.24
CA GLN A 12 17.05 1.14 -4.59
C GLN A 12 18.43 0.49 -4.60
N SER A 13 19.06 0.28 -3.42
CA SER A 13 20.34 -0.42 -3.32
C SER A 13 20.25 -1.85 -3.84
N GLU A 14 21.34 -2.37 -4.41
CA GLU A 14 21.48 -3.78 -4.78
C GLU A 14 21.67 -4.68 -3.55
N ASP A 15 22.21 -4.12 -2.46
CA ASP A 15 22.43 -4.86 -1.21
C ASP A 15 21.09 -5.09 -0.49
N LYS A 16 20.68 -6.36 -0.44
CA LYS A 16 19.49 -6.82 0.26
C LYS A 16 19.43 -6.34 1.71
N MET A 17 20.52 -6.44 2.47
CA MET A 17 20.53 -6.06 3.89
C MET A 17 20.30 -4.56 4.05
N VAL A 18 20.87 -3.74 3.16
CA VAL A 18 20.62 -2.29 3.13
C VAL A 18 19.15 -1.99 2.87
N VAL A 19 18.55 -2.65 1.86
CA VAL A 19 17.13 -2.46 1.54
C VAL A 19 16.25 -2.89 2.72
N GLU A 20 16.56 -4.01 3.37
CA GLU A 20 15.83 -4.51 4.53
C GLU A 20 15.83 -3.53 5.70
N LYS A 21 17.01 -2.99 6.03
CA LYS A 21 17.17 -2.03 7.12
C LYS A 21 16.52 -0.69 6.77
N ALA A 22 16.63 -0.26 5.52
CA ALA A 22 15.98 0.97 5.05
C ALA A 22 14.45 0.85 5.12
N ALA A 23 13.89 -0.27 4.65
CA ALA A 23 12.46 -0.56 4.72
C ALA A 23 11.97 -0.60 6.16
N SER A 24 12.69 -1.30 7.05
CA SER A 24 12.36 -1.38 8.47
C SER A 24 12.35 0.01 9.14
N CYS A 25 13.37 0.83 8.87
CA CYS A 25 13.42 2.20 9.37
C CYS A 25 12.24 3.04 8.87
N LEU A 26 11.91 2.94 7.58
CA LEU A 26 10.80 3.68 6.99
C LEU A 26 9.43 3.26 7.57
N ILE A 27 9.24 1.96 7.80
CA ILE A 27 8.05 1.41 8.50
C ILE A 27 7.94 2.00 9.91
N SER A 28 9.03 2.06 10.65
CA SER A 28 9.03 2.67 12.00
C SER A 28 8.71 4.16 11.95
N ILE A 29 9.27 4.91 11.01
CA ILE A 29 9.00 6.35 10.85
C ILE A 29 7.51 6.61 10.57
N VAL A 30 6.93 5.91 9.59
CA VAL A 30 5.51 6.07 9.26
C VAL A 30 4.62 5.67 10.44
N ALA A 31 4.99 4.62 11.17
CA ALA A 31 4.26 4.22 12.38
C ALA A 31 4.29 5.30 13.48
N SER A 32 5.44 5.97 13.66
CA SER A 32 5.57 7.08 14.61
C SER A 32 4.76 8.32 14.20
N PHE A 33 4.51 8.53 12.92
CA PHE A 33 3.77 9.70 12.41
C PHE A 33 2.27 9.46 12.22
N ASN A 34 1.75 8.29 12.61
CA ASN A 34 0.35 7.92 12.40
C ASN A 34 -0.68 8.89 13.01
N GLY A 35 -0.29 9.74 13.95
CA GLY A 35 -1.15 10.77 14.56
C GLY A 35 -1.09 12.15 13.91
N SER A 36 -0.31 12.35 12.84
CA SER A 36 -0.13 13.65 12.20
C SER A 36 -0.23 13.55 10.69
N VAL A 37 -1.38 13.97 10.15
CA VAL A 37 -1.64 14.03 8.70
C VAL A 37 -0.58 14.88 7.99
N GLU A 38 -0.21 16.03 8.55
CA GLU A 38 0.81 16.91 7.98
C GLU A 38 2.16 16.21 7.80
N LEU A 39 2.62 15.47 8.81
CA LEU A 39 3.89 14.74 8.71
C LEU A 39 3.81 13.60 7.70
N LEU A 40 2.67 12.90 7.62
CA LEU A 40 2.46 11.85 6.62
C LEU A 40 2.39 12.41 5.20
N ASP A 41 1.73 13.56 5.00
CA ASP A 41 1.71 14.26 3.72
C ASP A 41 3.12 14.70 3.32
N GLN A 42 3.90 15.24 4.25
CA GLN A 42 5.29 15.59 3.99
C GLN A 42 6.11 14.36 3.59
N LEU A 43 5.95 13.21 4.25
CA LEU A 43 6.59 11.96 3.82
C LEU A 43 6.21 11.56 2.39
N CYS A 44 4.93 11.69 2.01
CA CYS A 44 4.48 11.39 0.66
C CYS A 44 5.16 12.31 -0.36
N HIS A 45 5.24 13.61 -0.07
CA HIS A 45 5.95 14.57 -0.94
C HIS A 45 7.45 14.30 -1.05
N GLN A 46 8.07 13.57 -0.11
CA GLN A 46 9.48 13.15 -0.19
C GLN A 46 9.70 11.91 -1.07
N GLY A 47 8.68 11.42 -1.78
CA GLY A 47 8.82 10.33 -2.74
C GLY A 47 8.70 8.92 -2.15
N VAL A 48 8.13 8.79 -0.94
CA VAL A 48 8.03 7.50 -0.24
C VAL A 48 7.26 6.46 -1.07
N ILE A 49 6.16 6.87 -1.69
CA ILE A 49 5.26 5.95 -2.41
C ILE A 49 5.89 5.53 -3.73
N GLU A 50 6.52 6.46 -4.41
CA GLU A 50 7.26 6.33 -5.67
C GLU A 50 8.43 5.35 -5.54
N LYS A 51 8.98 5.17 -4.34
CA LYS A 51 10.05 4.21 -4.07
C LYS A 51 9.55 2.88 -3.49
N VAL A 52 8.54 2.92 -2.61
CA VAL A 52 8.01 1.71 -1.96
C VAL A 52 7.14 0.89 -2.91
N LEU A 53 6.23 1.51 -3.67
CA LEU A 53 5.30 0.78 -4.51
C LEU A 53 6.01 -0.04 -5.61
N PRO A 54 7.02 0.50 -6.35
CA PRO A 54 7.76 -0.30 -7.31
C PRO A 54 8.62 -1.41 -6.69
N LEU A 55 9.11 -1.21 -5.46
CA LEU A 55 9.83 -2.24 -4.71
C LEU A 55 8.92 -3.45 -4.45
N ILE A 56 7.65 -3.19 -4.15
CA ILE A 56 6.63 -4.24 -4.04
C ILE A 56 6.34 -4.85 -5.42
N ASN A 57 6.24 -4.02 -6.46
CA ASN A 57 5.80 -4.43 -7.80
C ASN A 57 6.83 -5.25 -8.62
N THR A 58 8.12 -5.00 -8.46
CA THR A 58 9.18 -5.57 -9.33
C THR A 58 9.59 -7.01 -8.98
N GLY A 59 8.94 -7.65 -8.02
CA GLY A 59 9.32 -9.02 -7.60
C GLY A 59 10.65 -9.08 -6.81
N ARG A 60 11.28 -7.92 -6.53
CA ARG A 60 12.36 -7.79 -5.52
C ARG A 60 11.91 -8.20 -4.12
N LEU A 61 10.61 -8.39 -3.91
CA LEU A 61 10.05 -9.12 -2.77
C LEU A 61 10.67 -10.51 -2.56
N SER A 62 11.16 -11.18 -3.61
CA SER A 62 11.91 -12.44 -3.48
C SER A 62 13.25 -12.26 -2.77
N SER A 63 13.84 -11.06 -2.86
CA SER A 63 15.02 -10.68 -2.11
C SER A 63 14.67 -10.22 -0.70
N LEU A 64 13.54 -9.53 -0.49
CA LEU A 64 13.16 -9.08 0.86
C LEU A 64 12.62 -10.24 1.71
N SER A 65 12.67 -10.07 3.03
CA SER A 65 11.97 -10.97 3.94
C SER A 65 10.46 -10.78 3.77
N ARG A 66 9.70 -11.88 3.84
CA ARG A 66 8.25 -11.84 3.68
C ARG A 66 7.55 -10.92 4.70
N SER A 67 8.08 -10.79 5.91
CA SER A 67 7.55 -9.85 6.90
C SER A 67 7.78 -8.40 6.47
N THR A 68 8.96 -8.04 5.96
CA THR A 68 9.21 -6.71 5.36
C THR A 68 8.21 -6.42 4.25
N CYS A 69 8.00 -7.38 3.34
CA CYS A 69 7.05 -7.25 2.24
C CYS A 69 5.63 -6.92 2.72
N SER A 70 5.11 -7.71 3.65
CA SER A 70 3.78 -7.48 4.23
C SER A 70 3.70 -6.14 4.95
N ASN A 71 4.74 -5.76 5.69
CA ASN A 71 4.78 -4.50 6.43
C ASN A 71 4.89 -3.29 5.50
N LEU A 72 5.53 -3.40 4.33
CA LEU A 72 5.54 -2.35 3.32
C LEU A 72 4.16 -2.14 2.68
N VAL A 73 3.41 -3.22 2.44
CA VAL A 73 2.01 -3.09 2.01
C VAL A 73 1.18 -2.41 3.12
N GLY A 74 1.35 -2.84 4.37
CA GLY A 74 0.70 -2.20 5.53
C GLY A 74 1.09 -0.74 5.72
N LEU A 75 2.33 -0.37 5.39
CA LEU A 75 2.79 1.03 5.37
C LEU A 75 2.00 1.84 4.34
N LEU A 76 1.84 1.34 3.12
CA LEU A 76 1.01 2.00 2.09
C LEU A 76 -0.44 2.15 2.55
N THR A 77 -1.00 1.12 3.22
CA THR A 77 -2.34 1.19 3.81
C THR A 77 -2.45 2.32 4.83
N LYS A 78 -1.48 2.46 5.74
CA LYS A 78 -1.46 3.53 6.75
C LYS A 78 -1.37 4.93 6.12
N LEU A 79 -0.56 5.08 5.08
CA LEU A 79 -0.49 6.34 4.34
C LEU A 79 -1.84 6.64 3.67
N ALA A 80 -2.42 5.67 2.96
CA ALA A 80 -3.72 5.83 2.30
C ALA A 80 -4.89 6.08 3.27
N CYS A 81 -4.81 5.64 4.53
CA CYS A 81 -5.81 5.95 5.54
C CYS A 81 -5.87 7.44 5.87
N ASN A 82 -4.70 8.08 6.00
CA ASN A 82 -4.57 9.38 6.66
C ASN A 82 -4.08 10.50 5.73
N SER A 83 -3.62 10.19 4.52
CA SER A 83 -3.06 11.15 3.57
C SER A 83 -3.76 11.07 2.22
N LEU A 84 -4.38 12.16 1.79
CA LEU A 84 -4.97 12.27 0.45
C LEU A 84 -3.90 12.35 -0.64
N VAL A 85 -2.74 12.94 -0.31
CA VAL A 85 -1.56 12.94 -1.18
C VAL A 85 -1.18 11.49 -1.47
N ALA A 86 -1.17 10.63 -0.44
CA ALA A 86 -0.88 9.22 -0.61
C ALA A 86 -1.87 8.50 -1.53
N VAL A 87 -3.16 8.72 -1.33
CA VAL A 87 -4.22 8.13 -2.17
C VAL A 87 -4.02 8.50 -3.63
N LYS A 88 -3.77 9.78 -3.90
CA LYS A 88 -3.57 10.27 -5.26
C LYS A 88 -2.31 9.66 -5.90
N SER A 89 -1.17 9.69 -5.21
CA SER A 89 0.08 9.08 -5.70
C SER A 89 -0.07 7.58 -5.95
N LEU A 90 -0.80 6.85 -5.10
CA LEU A 90 -1.05 5.42 -5.28
C LEU A 90 -1.87 5.13 -6.55
N PHE A 91 -2.88 5.94 -6.84
CA PHE A 91 -3.64 5.82 -8.10
C PHE A 91 -2.78 6.16 -9.31
N GLU A 92 -2.00 7.26 -9.25
CA GLU A 92 -1.10 7.67 -10.34
C GLU A 92 -0.03 6.61 -10.66
N LEU A 93 0.46 5.91 -9.63
CA LEU A 93 1.45 4.83 -9.77
C LEU A 93 0.83 3.45 -9.98
N ASN A 94 -0.47 3.39 -10.23
CA ASN A 94 -1.18 2.17 -10.59
C ASN A 94 -1.13 1.06 -9.53
N VAL A 95 -1.47 1.42 -8.29
CA VAL A 95 -1.53 0.50 -7.14
C VAL A 95 -2.42 -0.74 -7.38
N GLY A 96 -3.46 -0.64 -8.21
CA GLY A 96 -4.37 -1.75 -8.54
C GLY A 96 -3.61 -2.96 -9.09
N ASN A 97 -2.69 -2.75 -10.02
CA ASN A 97 -1.84 -3.80 -10.59
C ASN A 97 -0.97 -4.46 -9.51
N THR A 98 -0.48 -3.70 -8.53
CA THR A 98 0.33 -4.24 -7.43
C THR A 98 -0.51 -5.15 -6.54
N ILE A 99 -1.72 -4.73 -6.17
CA ILE A 99 -2.66 -5.52 -5.37
C ILE A 99 -3.10 -6.77 -6.14
N SER A 100 -3.53 -6.60 -7.39
CA SER A 100 -3.93 -7.68 -8.31
C SER A 100 -2.86 -8.77 -8.39
N ARG A 101 -1.59 -8.36 -8.58
CA ARG A 101 -0.46 -9.28 -8.61
C ARG A 101 -0.26 -10.02 -7.28
N ILE A 102 -0.35 -9.34 -6.13
CA ILE A 102 -0.27 -10.00 -4.82
C ILE A 102 -1.35 -11.07 -4.70
N LEU A 103 -2.59 -10.75 -5.05
CA LEU A 103 -3.73 -11.68 -5.01
C LEU A 103 -3.50 -12.89 -5.92
N VAL A 104 -3.10 -12.69 -7.18
CA VAL A 104 -2.81 -13.78 -8.13
C VAL A 104 -1.64 -14.65 -7.68
N THR A 105 -0.57 -14.07 -7.13
CA THR A 105 0.58 -14.85 -6.64
C THR A 105 0.27 -15.67 -5.39
N SER A 106 -0.83 -15.36 -4.71
CA SER A 106 -1.27 -16.07 -3.51
C SER A 106 -2.09 -17.33 -3.85
N ASP A 107 -2.54 -17.46 -5.09
CA ASP A 107 -3.33 -18.58 -5.62
C ASP A 107 -2.50 -19.87 -5.85
N LEU A 108 -1.30 -19.94 -5.26
CA LEU A 108 -0.41 -21.08 -5.33
C LEU A 108 -0.33 -21.78 -3.98
N SER A 109 -1.26 -22.72 -3.75
CA SER A 109 -0.98 -24.16 -3.58
C SER A 109 -1.80 -24.85 -2.47
N HIS A 110 -2.50 -25.90 -2.86
CA HIS A 110 -3.08 -26.95 -2.01
C HIS A 110 -2.01 -27.83 -1.31
N GLY A 111 -0.83 -27.31 -0.97
CA GLY A 111 0.28 -28.14 -0.49
C GLY A 111 1.38 -27.46 0.32
N MET A 112 1.17 -26.23 0.82
CA MET A 112 2.22 -25.52 1.56
C MET A 112 2.14 -25.73 3.09
N PRO A 113 3.30 -25.75 3.77
CA PRO A 113 3.35 -25.82 5.22
C PRO A 113 2.57 -24.66 5.87
N TYR A 114 1.80 -24.93 6.92
CA TYR A 114 0.93 -23.97 7.61
C TYR A 114 1.59 -22.62 7.94
N LEU A 115 2.87 -22.59 8.35
CA LEU A 115 3.60 -21.34 8.64
C LEU A 115 3.82 -20.44 7.41
N LEU A 116 3.93 -21.08 6.25
CA LEU A 116 4.09 -20.40 4.97
C LEU A 116 2.75 -19.81 4.49
N LEU A 117 1.63 -20.45 4.88
CA LEU A 117 0.27 -19.99 4.64
C LEU A 117 -0.10 -18.77 5.49
N GLU A 118 0.22 -18.74 6.79
CA GLU A 118 -0.06 -17.57 7.64
C GLU A 118 0.65 -16.29 7.15
N THR A 119 1.89 -16.43 6.71
CA THR A 119 2.68 -15.29 6.24
C THR A 119 2.17 -14.76 4.89
N GLN A 120 1.70 -15.64 4.00
CA GLN A 120 1.06 -15.25 2.73
C GLN A 120 -0.30 -14.58 2.98
N ASN A 121 -1.08 -15.11 3.92
CA ASN A 121 -2.34 -14.53 4.35
C ASN A 121 -2.17 -13.11 4.87
N ASN A 122 -1.07 -12.82 5.57
CA ASN A 122 -0.78 -11.46 6.05
C ASN A 122 -0.60 -10.47 4.89
N GLN A 123 0.15 -10.84 3.84
CA GLN A 123 0.37 -9.95 2.70
C GLN A 123 -0.89 -9.74 1.86
N VAL A 124 -1.69 -10.80 1.65
CA VAL A 124 -3.02 -10.71 1.01
C VAL A 124 -3.95 -9.82 1.81
N ASN A 125 -4.01 -10.02 3.12
CA ASN A 125 -4.85 -9.25 4.02
C ASN A 125 -4.47 -7.76 3.99
N GLU A 126 -3.18 -7.44 4.03
CA GLU A 126 -2.72 -6.05 3.89
C GLU A 126 -3.05 -5.47 2.51
N ALA A 127 -2.96 -6.25 1.43
CA ALA A 127 -3.34 -5.79 0.08
C ALA A 127 -4.84 -5.53 -0.05
N LEU A 128 -5.68 -6.38 0.55
CA LEU A 128 -7.13 -6.18 0.61
C LEU A 128 -7.50 -4.97 1.49
N LYS A 129 -6.81 -4.78 2.62
CA LYS A 129 -6.96 -3.55 3.42
C LYS A 129 -6.60 -2.33 2.60
N LEU A 130 -5.49 -2.35 1.86
CA LEU A 130 -5.10 -1.25 0.98
C LEU A 130 -6.19 -0.96 -0.06
N ALA A 131 -6.70 -1.98 -0.74
CA ALA A 131 -7.80 -1.83 -1.69
C ALA A 131 -9.04 -1.17 -1.06
N ASN A 132 -9.43 -1.65 0.12
CA ASN A 132 -10.56 -1.10 0.88
C ASN A 132 -10.33 0.34 1.35
N GLN A 133 -9.09 0.78 1.55
CA GLN A 133 -8.80 2.16 1.90
C GLN A 133 -8.79 3.12 0.70
N LEU A 134 -8.52 2.60 -0.51
CA LEU A 134 -8.45 3.40 -1.73
C LEU A 134 -9.83 3.66 -2.33
N VAL A 135 -10.72 2.67 -2.27
CA VAL A 135 -12.11 2.85 -2.71
C VAL A 135 -12.87 3.54 -1.58
N PRO A 136 -13.49 4.72 -1.80
CA PRO A 136 -14.35 5.33 -0.81
C PRO A 136 -15.57 4.43 -0.61
N LEU A 137 -15.53 3.59 0.44
CA LEU A 137 -16.71 2.86 0.89
C LEU A 137 -17.63 3.83 1.64
N VAL A 138 -18.92 3.77 1.31
CA VAL A 138 -19.98 4.53 1.97
C VAL A 138 -19.80 4.46 3.49
N PRO A 139 -19.76 5.59 4.21
CA PRO A 139 -19.63 5.57 5.66
C PRO A 139 -20.81 4.79 6.24
N SER A 140 -20.53 3.68 6.93
CA SER A 140 -21.50 3.10 7.85
C SER A 140 -21.82 4.17 8.89
N ALA A 141 -23.11 4.38 9.20
CA ALA A 141 -23.66 5.50 9.99
C ALA A 141 -23.10 5.65 11.43
N ALA A 142 -22.10 4.85 11.81
CA ALA A 142 -21.45 4.82 13.11
C ALA A 142 -20.00 5.41 13.12
N ARG A 143 -19.54 6.06 12.04
CA ARG A 143 -18.18 6.65 12.00
C ARG A 143 -18.14 8.13 12.40
N ASP A 144 -17.03 8.52 13.00
CA ASP A 144 -16.70 9.89 13.43
C ASP A 144 -16.61 10.89 12.25
N VAL A 145 -16.71 12.19 12.54
CA VAL A 145 -16.77 13.28 11.56
C VAL A 145 -15.51 13.32 10.67
N ASP A 146 -14.34 13.11 11.26
CA ASP A 146 -13.05 13.12 10.54
C ASP A 146 -12.97 11.99 9.48
N SER A 147 -13.44 10.79 9.85
CA SER A 147 -13.55 9.66 8.93
C SER A 147 -14.50 9.93 7.76
N THR A 148 -15.57 10.70 8.01
CA THR A 148 -16.54 11.07 6.97
C THR A 148 -15.95 12.09 6.00
N GLN A 149 -15.22 13.09 6.50
CA GLN A 149 -14.53 14.07 5.65
C GLN A 149 -13.47 13.40 4.76
N MET A 150 -12.69 12.46 5.30
CA MET A 150 -11.70 11.69 4.53
C MET A 150 -12.36 10.90 3.39
N VAL A 151 -13.52 10.25 3.63
CA VAL A 151 -14.25 9.51 2.60
C VAL A 151 -14.74 10.44 1.49
N LEU A 152 -15.35 11.58 1.83
CA LEU A 152 -15.81 12.57 0.85
C LEU A 152 -14.64 13.15 0.03
N ALA A 153 -13.49 13.35 0.66
CA ALA A 153 -12.31 13.85 -0.03
C ALA A 153 -11.72 12.81 -1.00
N LYS A 154 -11.72 11.52 -0.64
CA LYS A 154 -11.36 10.42 -1.55
C LYS A 154 -12.35 10.28 -2.70
N GLU A 155 -13.65 10.43 -2.43
CA GLU A 155 -14.69 10.47 -3.45
C GLU A 155 -14.45 11.61 -4.43
N LYS A 156 -14.11 12.80 -3.93
CA LYS A 156 -13.76 13.94 -4.77
C LYS A 156 -12.57 13.64 -5.71
N ILE A 157 -11.52 12.95 -5.24
CA ILE A 157 -10.39 12.54 -6.11
C ILE A 157 -10.89 11.67 -7.28
N ILE A 158 -11.82 10.75 -7.03
CA ILE A 158 -12.39 9.87 -8.06
C ILE A 158 -13.34 10.62 -8.99
N VAL A 159 -14.13 11.56 -8.47
CA VAL A 159 -15.02 12.41 -9.28
C VAL A 159 -14.22 13.31 -10.19
N ASP A 160 -13.14 13.91 -9.68
CA ASP A 160 -12.24 14.78 -10.45
C ASP A 160 -11.45 13.97 -11.50
N GLU A 161 -11.08 12.73 -11.20
CA GLU A 161 -10.35 11.82 -12.11
C GLU A 161 -10.97 10.41 -12.18
N PRO A 162 -12.08 10.22 -12.93
CA PRO A 162 -12.79 8.94 -13.00
C PRO A 162 -11.96 7.78 -13.54
N ARG A 163 -10.89 8.11 -14.28
CA ARG A 163 -9.92 7.15 -14.83
C ARG A 163 -9.28 6.30 -13.74
N PHE A 164 -9.05 6.86 -12.55
CA PHE A 164 -8.47 6.14 -11.42
C PHE A 164 -9.34 4.96 -11.00
N LEU A 165 -10.65 5.18 -10.85
CA LEU A 165 -11.58 4.10 -10.49
C LEU A 165 -11.70 3.09 -11.63
N CYS A 166 -11.85 3.55 -12.88
CA CYS A 166 -11.96 2.64 -14.03
C CYS A 166 -10.74 1.73 -14.18
N GLN A 167 -9.53 2.27 -14.02
CA GLN A 167 -8.28 1.53 -14.09
C GLN A 167 -8.16 0.54 -12.93
N PHE A 168 -8.39 1.02 -11.69
CA PHE A 168 -8.35 0.18 -10.49
C PHE A 168 -9.35 -1.00 -10.59
N SER A 169 -10.59 -0.73 -11.01
CA SER A 169 -11.60 -1.77 -11.20
C SER A 169 -11.20 -2.77 -12.28
N ARG A 170 -10.61 -2.32 -13.40
CA ARG A 170 -10.14 -3.22 -14.48
C ARG A 170 -9.06 -4.19 -14.01
N GLU A 171 -8.22 -3.78 -13.07
CA GLU A 171 -7.09 -4.59 -12.58
C GLU A 171 -7.49 -5.56 -11.47
N ILE A 172 -8.45 -5.17 -10.62
CA ILE A 172 -8.84 -5.92 -9.44
C ILE A 172 -10.02 -6.87 -9.73
N LEU A 173 -11.05 -6.42 -10.45
CA LEU A 173 -12.27 -7.21 -10.66
C LEU A 173 -12.01 -8.59 -11.30
N PRO A 174 -11.16 -8.72 -12.34
CA PRO A 174 -10.92 -10.04 -12.94
C PRO A 174 -10.32 -11.04 -11.96
N VAL A 175 -9.50 -10.58 -11.01
CA VAL A 175 -8.89 -11.45 -9.99
C VAL A 175 -9.92 -11.87 -8.96
N LEU A 176 -10.76 -10.94 -8.49
CA LEU A 176 -11.81 -11.27 -7.52
C LEU A 176 -12.86 -12.23 -8.08
N ILE A 177 -13.24 -12.07 -9.35
CA ILE A 177 -14.20 -12.96 -10.03
C ILE A 177 -13.62 -14.38 -10.20
N LYS A 178 -12.32 -14.50 -10.41
CA LYS A 178 -11.67 -15.81 -10.61
C LYS A 178 -11.51 -16.62 -9.31
N VAL A 179 -11.52 -15.94 -8.16
CA VAL A 179 -11.31 -16.53 -6.83
C VAL A 179 -12.64 -16.85 -6.10
N GLY A 180 -13.79 -16.40 -6.64
CA GLY A 180 -15.13 -16.71 -6.11
C GLY A 180 -15.83 -17.83 -6.87
#